data_AF-A0A2V6L0A1-F1
#
_entry.id   AF-A0A2V6L0A1-F1
#
_cell.length_a   1.000
_cell.length_b   1.000
_cell.length_c   1.000
_cell.angle_alpha   90.00
_cell.angle_beta   90.00
_cell.angle_gamma   90.00
#
_symmetry.space_group_name_H-M   'P 1'
#
loop_
_entity.id
_entity.type
_entity.pdbx_description
1 polymer ?
#
loop_
_entity_poly.entity_id
_entity_poly.type
_entity_poly.pdbx_seq_one_letter_code
_entity_poly.pdbx_strand_id
1 'polypeptide(L)'
;MSFIGTGFREIALKVRRQRTRLALRHEKRLLQKSEINLGREGTTQAANFPELRNEIVALKKLEQEQKEVALRIAQIEEGIKKIEADRQQNTHEQNAAVAKLEAEKKPLLQHRNQAKNTVDLCERELAAVERRIQENDASDRDLLKQLSDLRALNPPPADLETQSTNISARRARLPEERAELVRARLGSADASRLAKEKLIAAEAELSVVEKNIERVRTEFEARDRTLNESIRLQQEAVREARAHHQTVEERKNPAYLNIGRHLAAQGIAPPNAPHLLTEAHRRHDAVNRHLQHRSELALLSSQIDKQELRKFYFSVISVLVLLAIILPVAFQSPHKGEWLPQETDAILSINTDQFERADLAKRWRKDQTEIWPKVWSGLIGTAALTPGLNLPRDAVRITRAVATESEKTREFVLIEARRDVSRAIRRIGADKTFQRRAINGLPVWERPPGFTVARVGPATLAVGAPDEVDELVRVRLGMKPDLKITGQLFDRFQALDRESALRLISRNPPDLSRVFHPIFARELLDASQLLGLAVTLQNPVRAKLLLKLNSSETAADFARNLHDNPQRWLRFSDSELLLYSQPPEIQRQGISNLELRFTIPENSARLLIERIAKTDAPAVATAP
;
A
#
# COMPACT_ATOMS: atom_id res chain seq x y z
N MET A 1 -16.84 -1.87 -61.55
CA MET A 1 -16.59 -2.98 -60.60
C MET A 1 -15.26 -3.73 -60.84
N SER A 2 -14.47 -3.45 -61.89
CA SER A 2 -13.22 -4.18 -62.21
C SER A 2 -12.06 -3.93 -61.22
N PHE A 3 -11.76 -2.67 -60.90
CA PHE A 3 -10.56 -2.30 -60.13
C PHE A 3 -10.54 -2.76 -58.65
N ILE A 4 -11.72 -2.97 -58.05
CA ILE A 4 -11.84 -3.43 -56.65
C ILE A 4 -11.39 -4.89 -56.54
N GLY A 5 -11.81 -5.75 -57.48
CA GLY A 5 -11.39 -7.15 -57.53
C GLY A 5 -9.88 -7.31 -57.75
N THR A 6 -9.32 -6.52 -58.68
CA THR A 6 -7.87 -6.47 -58.94
C THR A 6 -7.08 -6.00 -57.72
N GLY A 7 -7.60 -5.00 -56.99
CA GLY A 7 -7.04 -4.51 -55.74
C GLY A 7 -6.98 -5.55 -54.62
N PHE A 8 -8.10 -6.23 -54.35
CA PHE A 8 -8.14 -7.30 -53.35
C PHE A 8 -7.24 -8.48 -53.72
N ARG A 9 -7.12 -8.81 -55.01
CA ARG A 9 -6.20 -9.86 -55.48
C ARG A 9 -4.73 -9.52 -55.19
N GLU A 10 -4.31 -8.27 -55.41
CA GLU A 10 -2.95 -7.83 -55.07
C GLU A 10 -2.71 -7.75 -53.54
N ILE A 11 -3.70 -7.32 -52.77
CA ILE A 11 -3.61 -7.36 -51.29
C ILE A 11 -3.43 -8.81 -50.83
N ALA A 12 -4.22 -9.76 -51.35
CA ALA A 12 -4.09 -11.17 -51.01
C ALA A 12 -2.70 -11.72 -51.36
N LEU A 13 -2.12 -11.35 -52.52
CA LEU A 13 -0.75 -11.71 -52.88
C LEU A 13 0.30 -11.06 -51.97
N LYS A 14 0.11 -9.81 -51.53
CA LYS A 14 1.00 -9.16 -50.55
C LYS A 14 0.98 -9.87 -49.20
N VAL A 15 -0.20 -10.22 -48.69
CA VAL A 15 -0.35 -10.98 -47.43
C VAL A 15 0.32 -12.34 -47.55
N ARG A 16 0.08 -13.07 -48.65
CA ARG A 16 0.76 -14.36 -48.91
C ARG A 16 2.28 -14.20 -48.96
N ARG A 17 2.82 -13.16 -49.63
CA ARG A 17 4.26 -12.86 -49.66
C ARG A 17 4.83 -12.56 -48.27
N GLN A 18 4.13 -11.77 -47.45
CA GLN A 18 4.57 -11.49 -46.08
C GLN A 18 4.58 -12.76 -45.22
N ARG A 19 3.54 -13.58 -45.31
CA ARG A 19 3.47 -14.88 -44.62
C ARG A 19 4.61 -15.81 -45.04
N THR A 20 4.87 -15.94 -46.34
CA THR A 20 6.00 -16.73 -46.85
C THR A 20 7.35 -16.18 -46.40
N ARG A 21 7.54 -14.85 -46.33
CA ARG A 21 8.77 -14.24 -45.81
C ARG A 21 9.00 -14.57 -44.33
N LEU A 22 7.94 -14.50 -43.52
CA LEU A 22 8.01 -14.83 -42.10
C LEU A 22 8.30 -16.33 -41.89
N ALA A 23 7.57 -17.19 -42.60
CA ALA A 23 7.80 -18.64 -42.58
C ALA A 23 9.24 -18.99 -43.02
N LEU A 24 9.73 -18.37 -44.09
CA LEU A 24 11.09 -18.58 -44.57
C LEU A 24 12.15 -18.10 -43.56
N ARG A 25 11.95 -16.97 -42.87
CA ARG A 25 12.86 -16.54 -41.79
C ARG A 25 12.85 -17.52 -40.63
N HIS A 26 11.68 -18.04 -40.27
CA HIS A 26 11.53 -19.00 -39.20
C HIS A 26 12.21 -20.33 -39.54
N GLU A 27 11.92 -20.91 -40.71
CA GLU A 27 12.53 -22.15 -41.18
C GLU A 27 14.04 -22.01 -41.37
N LYS A 28 14.56 -20.87 -41.83
CA LYS A 28 16.01 -20.62 -41.89
C LYS A 28 16.67 -20.64 -40.51
N ARG A 29 16.02 -20.12 -39.47
CA ARG A 29 16.53 -20.19 -38.08
C ARG A 29 16.49 -21.61 -37.55
N LEU A 30 15.42 -22.36 -37.85
CA LEU A 30 15.30 -23.75 -37.45
C LEU A 30 16.35 -24.62 -38.16
N LEU A 31 16.58 -24.39 -39.46
CA LEU A 31 17.64 -25.03 -40.23
C LEU A 31 19.01 -24.76 -39.62
N GLN A 32 19.34 -23.50 -39.30
CA GLN A 32 20.59 -23.16 -38.62
C GLN A 32 20.74 -23.90 -37.28
N LYS A 33 19.66 -24.02 -36.49
CA LYS A 33 19.68 -24.79 -35.23
C LYS A 33 19.89 -26.29 -35.46
N SER A 34 19.21 -26.89 -36.43
CA SER A 34 19.40 -28.31 -36.76
C SER A 34 20.80 -28.58 -37.30
N GLU A 35 21.36 -27.66 -38.10
CA GLU A 35 22.74 -27.75 -38.59
C GLU A 35 23.74 -27.64 -37.43
N ILE A 36 23.56 -26.70 -36.50
CA ILE A 36 24.43 -26.59 -35.30
C ILE A 36 24.38 -27.88 -34.47
N ASN A 37 23.18 -28.41 -34.21
CA ASN A 37 23.03 -29.66 -33.44
C ASN A 37 23.68 -30.85 -34.15
N LEU A 38 23.48 -30.96 -35.47
CA LEU A 38 24.11 -31.98 -36.30
C LEU A 38 25.64 -31.87 -36.25
N GLY A 39 26.18 -30.65 -36.32
CA GLY A 39 27.62 -30.42 -36.25
C GLY A 39 28.22 -30.66 -34.88
N ARG A 40 27.46 -30.42 -33.79
CA ARG A 40 27.88 -30.71 -32.41
C ARG A 40 28.06 -32.21 -32.16
N GLU A 41 27.06 -33.01 -32.52
CA GLU A 41 27.11 -34.47 -32.39
C GLU A 41 28.01 -35.12 -33.44
N GLY A 42 28.17 -34.47 -34.60
CA GLY A 42 28.93 -34.94 -35.76
C GLY A 42 30.42 -34.61 -35.76
N THR A 43 30.95 -33.99 -34.71
CA THR A 43 32.36 -33.56 -34.63
C THR A 43 33.36 -34.68 -34.88
N THR A 44 33.05 -35.90 -34.43
CA THR A 44 33.91 -37.09 -34.63
C THR A 44 33.94 -37.54 -36.09
N GLN A 45 32.82 -37.47 -36.81
CA GLN A 45 32.75 -37.77 -38.25
C GLN A 45 33.41 -36.66 -39.06
N ALA A 46 33.26 -35.41 -38.63
CA ALA A 46 33.87 -34.23 -39.25
C ALA A 46 35.40 -34.32 -39.28
N ALA A 47 36.02 -34.99 -38.31
CA ALA A 47 37.48 -35.17 -38.22
C ALA A 47 38.10 -35.95 -39.38
N ASN A 48 37.30 -36.69 -40.13
CA ASN A 48 37.75 -37.43 -41.31
C ASN A 48 37.82 -36.54 -42.58
N PHE A 49 37.35 -35.29 -42.51
CA PHE A 49 37.31 -34.37 -43.65
C PHE A 49 38.42 -33.31 -43.56
N PRO A 50 39.35 -33.25 -44.53
CA PRO A 50 40.41 -32.25 -44.54
C PRO A 50 39.87 -30.81 -44.64
N GLU A 51 38.71 -30.60 -45.26
CA GLU A 51 38.06 -29.30 -45.42
C GLU A 51 37.59 -28.68 -44.09
N LEU A 52 37.37 -29.50 -43.06
CA LEU A 52 36.88 -29.09 -41.74
C LEU A 52 38.00 -28.97 -40.69
N ARG A 53 39.27 -29.17 -41.08
CA ARG A 53 40.41 -29.20 -40.15
C ARG A 53 40.55 -27.92 -39.33
N ASN A 54 40.36 -26.75 -39.96
CA ASN A 54 40.46 -25.46 -39.27
C ASN A 54 39.40 -25.31 -38.16
N GLU A 55 38.19 -25.80 -38.45
CA GLU A 55 37.02 -25.65 -37.57
C GLU A 55 37.16 -26.58 -36.36
N ILE A 56 37.74 -27.77 -36.57
CA ILE A 56 38.04 -28.73 -35.52
C ILE A 56 39.18 -28.23 -34.62
N VAL A 57 40.22 -27.61 -35.20
CA VAL A 57 41.29 -26.99 -34.40
C VAL A 57 40.75 -25.84 -33.56
N ALA A 58 39.89 -25.00 -34.13
CA ALA A 58 39.23 -23.91 -33.41
C ALA A 58 38.35 -24.43 -32.25
N LEU A 59 37.56 -25.49 -32.49
CA LEU A 59 36.75 -26.12 -31.44
C LEU A 59 37.60 -26.68 -30.31
N LYS A 60 38.69 -27.40 -30.61
CA LYS A 60 39.60 -27.94 -29.58
C LYS A 60 40.20 -26.84 -28.70
N LYS A 61 40.55 -25.69 -29.28
CA LYS A 61 41.06 -24.54 -28.53
C LYS A 61 39.99 -23.98 -27.58
N LEU A 62 38.75 -23.81 -28.06
CA LEU A 62 37.63 -23.32 -27.25
C LEU A 62 37.20 -24.33 -26.17
N GLU A 63 37.32 -25.63 -26.43
CA GLU A 63 37.09 -26.68 -25.42
C GLU A 63 38.13 -26.65 -24.30
N GLN A 64 39.40 -26.37 -24.63
CA GLN A 64 40.45 -26.19 -23.64
C GLN A 64 40.20 -24.95 -22.77
N GLU A 65 39.89 -23.82 -23.40
CA GLU A 65 39.51 -22.57 -22.70
C GLU A 65 38.32 -22.80 -21.76
N GLN A 66 37.30 -23.54 -22.22
CA GLN A 66 36.16 -23.88 -21.39
C GLN A 66 36.54 -24.72 -20.16
N LYS A 67 37.40 -25.74 -20.33
CA LYS A 67 37.87 -26.59 -19.22
C LYS A 67 38.61 -25.76 -18.17
N GLU A 68 39.45 -24.82 -18.61
CA GLU A 68 40.17 -23.92 -17.71
C GLU A 68 39.20 -23.02 -16.92
N VAL A 69 38.17 -22.48 -17.57
CA VAL A 69 37.14 -21.69 -16.89
C VAL A 69 36.33 -22.55 -15.92
N ALA A 70 36.00 -23.79 -16.28
CA ALA A 70 35.29 -24.71 -15.40
C ALA A 70 36.10 -25.05 -14.13
N LEU A 71 37.43 -25.25 -14.27
CA LEU A 71 38.32 -25.45 -13.13
C LEU A 71 38.38 -24.22 -12.22
N ARG A 72 38.44 -23.00 -12.80
CA ARG A 72 38.39 -21.76 -12.02
C ARG A 72 37.08 -21.62 -11.25
N ILE A 73 35.94 -21.95 -11.87
CA ILE A 73 34.63 -21.94 -11.19
C ILE A 73 34.66 -22.88 -9.98
N ALA A 74 35.14 -24.11 -10.16
CA ALA A 74 35.23 -25.09 -9.07
C ALA A 74 36.12 -24.62 -7.91
N GLN A 75 37.27 -24.01 -8.21
CA GLN A 75 38.17 -23.44 -7.21
C GLN A 75 37.52 -22.31 -6.40
N ILE A 76 36.79 -21.40 -7.06
CA ILE A 76 36.11 -20.30 -6.37
C ILE A 76 34.96 -20.85 -5.51
N GLU A 77 34.19 -21.82 -6.01
CA GLU A 77 33.11 -22.45 -5.24
C GLU A 77 33.62 -23.19 -4.00
N GLU A 78 34.79 -23.83 -4.07
CA GLU A 78 35.46 -24.41 -2.91
C GLU A 78 35.91 -23.34 -1.90
N GLY A 79 36.42 -22.20 -2.41
CA GLY A 79 36.73 -21.02 -1.60
C GLY A 79 35.52 -20.51 -0.82
N ILE A 80 34.35 -20.41 -1.48
CA ILE A 80 33.10 -19.96 -0.85
C ILE A 80 32.71 -20.92 0.28
N LYS A 81 32.76 -22.24 0.05
CA LYS A 81 32.45 -23.25 1.07
C LYS A 81 33.34 -23.12 2.30
N LYS A 82 34.62 -22.81 2.10
CA LYS A 82 35.56 -22.62 3.21
C LYS A 82 35.21 -21.39 4.04
N ILE A 83 34.87 -20.27 3.40
CA ILE A 83 34.46 -19.04 4.09
C ILE A 83 33.13 -19.24 4.83
N GLU A 84 32.19 -19.99 4.24
CA GLU A 84 30.93 -20.35 4.90
C GLU A 84 31.16 -21.21 6.16
N ALA A 85 32.12 -22.14 6.11
CA ALA A 85 32.53 -22.92 7.29
C ALA A 85 33.15 -22.02 8.38
N ASP A 86 34.05 -21.10 8.00
CA ASP A 86 34.66 -20.13 8.93
C ASP A 86 33.59 -19.24 9.58
N ARG A 87 32.53 -18.89 8.83
CA ARG A 87 31.40 -18.10 9.35
C ARG A 87 30.56 -18.88 10.37
N GLN A 88 30.29 -20.15 10.11
CA GLN A 88 29.61 -21.03 11.06
C GLN A 88 30.42 -21.19 12.35
N GLN A 89 31.73 -21.37 12.21
CA GLN A 89 32.65 -21.44 13.35
C GLN A 89 32.67 -20.13 14.14
N ASN A 90 32.76 -18.97 13.47
CA ASN A 90 32.71 -17.65 14.10
C ASN A 90 31.41 -17.44 14.90
N THR A 91 30.28 -17.92 14.38
CA THR A 91 28.98 -17.89 15.07
C THR A 91 28.98 -18.77 16.33
N HIS A 92 29.53 -19.98 16.23
CA HIS A 92 29.65 -20.89 17.36
C HIS A 92 30.54 -20.30 18.47
N GLU A 93 31.68 -19.73 18.09
CA GLU A 93 32.62 -19.08 19.01
C GLU A 93 32.00 -17.84 19.68
N GLN A 94 31.25 -17.03 18.92
CA GLN A 94 30.49 -15.89 19.47
C GLN A 94 29.51 -16.36 20.56
N ASN A 95 28.70 -17.38 20.26
CA ASN A 95 27.72 -17.90 21.19
C ASN A 95 28.38 -18.46 22.47
N ALA A 96 29.49 -19.19 22.32
CA ALA A 96 30.24 -19.70 23.46
C ALA A 96 30.83 -18.58 24.33
N ALA A 97 31.40 -17.54 23.72
CA ALA A 97 31.97 -16.40 24.43
C ALA A 97 30.90 -15.57 25.16
N VAL A 98 29.76 -15.30 24.50
CA VAL A 98 28.63 -14.59 25.12
C VAL A 98 28.02 -15.42 26.25
N ALA A 99 27.84 -16.73 26.07
CA ALA A 99 27.29 -17.60 27.11
C ALA A 99 28.16 -17.60 28.39
N LYS A 100 29.49 -17.57 28.24
CA LYS A 100 30.42 -17.47 29.38
C LYS A 100 30.22 -16.16 30.15
N LEU A 101 30.14 -15.03 29.44
CA LEU A 101 29.92 -13.71 30.06
C LEU A 101 28.50 -13.58 30.66
N GLU A 102 27.49 -14.21 30.05
CA GLU A 102 26.14 -14.27 30.61
C GLU A 102 26.08 -15.12 31.90
N ALA A 103 26.89 -16.18 31.98
CA ALA A 103 27.04 -16.95 33.22
C ALA A 103 27.67 -16.11 34.34
N GLU A 104 28.67 -15.27 34.02
CA GLU A 104 29.29 -14.32 34.96
C GLU A 104 28.33 -13.18 35.36
N LYS A 105 27.44 -12.75 34.46
CA LYS A 105 26.43 -11.70 34.72
C LYS A 105 25.36 -12.12 35.74
N LYS A 106 24.93 -13.39 35.73
CA LYS A 106 23.83 -13.90 36.58
C LYS A 106 24.03 -13.65 38.08
N PRO A 107 25.17 -14.01 38.71
CA PRO A 107 25.38 -13.74 40.14
C PRO A 107 25.44 -12.24 40.45
N LEU A 108 26.01 -11.42 39.56
CA LEU A 108 26.05 -9.96 39.73
C LEU A 108 24.65 -9.33 39.69
N LEU A 109 23.78 -9.81 38.80
CA LEU A 109 22.37 -9.41 38.77
C LEU A 109 21.65 -9.75 40.09
N GLN A 110 21.90 -10.94 40.65
CA GLN A 110 21.34 -11.33 41.93
C GLN A 110 21.86 -10.42 43.06
N HIS A 111 23.16 -10.14 43.07
CA HIS A 111 23.77 -9.24 44.06
C HIS A 111 23.19 -7.82 43.98
N ARG A 112 23.05 -7.26 42.77
CA ARG A 112 22.41 -5.96 42.54
C ARG A 112 20.96 -5.93 43.01
N ASN A 113 20.19 -6.99 42.77
CA ASN A 113 18.80 -7.06 43.21
C ASN A 113 18.68 -7.13 44.74
N GLN A 114 19.59 -7.86 45.40
CA GLN A 114 19.68 -7.87 46.86
C GLN A 114 20.01 -6.46 47.40
N ALA A 115 21.01 -5.79 46.82
CA ALA A 115 21.37 -4.42 47.20
C ALA A 115 20.19 -3.44 47.01
N LYS A 116 19.46 -3.56 45.90
CA LYS A 116 18.26 -2.75 45.65
C LYS A 116 17.17 -2.99 46.70
N ASN A 117 16.90 -4.24 47.03
CA ASN A 117 15.93 -4.57 48.08
C ASN A 117 16.34 -4.00 49.44
N THR A 118 17.64 -3.96 49.75
CA THR A 118 18.12 -3.33 50.99
C THR A 118 17.94 -1.81 50.99
N VAL A 119 18.17 -1.15 49.84
CA VAL A 119 17.90 0.29 49.68
C VAL A 119 16.40 0.58 49.89
N ASP A 120 15.53 -0.17 49.21
CA ASP A 120 14.07 0.01 49.30
C ASP A 120 13.57 -0.17 50.74
N LEU A 121 14.16 -1.11 51.49
CA LEU A 121 13.82 -1.32 52.91
C LEU A 121 14.30 -0.14 53.78
N CYS A 122 15.55 0.30 53.62
CA CYS A 122 16.09 1.42 54.39
C CYS A 122 15.34 2.74 54.10
N GLU A 123 14.91 2.98 52.85
CA GLU A 123 14.11 4.16 52.50
C GLU A 123 12.70 4.11 53.11
N ARG A 124 12.07 2.94 53.16
CA ARG A 124 10.76 2.77 53.81
C ARG A 124 10.85 3.04 55.31
N GLU A 125 11.86 2.51 55.99
CA GLU A 125 12.08 2.74 57.41
C GLU A 125 12.36 4.23 57.70
N LEU A 126 13.22 4.87 56.90
CA LEU A 126 13.47 6.30 57.01
C LEU A 126 12.16 7.12 56.85
N ALA A 127 11.35 6.81 55.84
CA ALA A 127 10.07 7.47 55.61
C ALA A 127 9.03 7.18 56.70
N ALA A 128 9.11 6.02 57.37
CA ALA A 128 8.26 5.69 58.50
C ALA A 128 8.66 6.50 59.75
N VAL A 129 9.96 6.63 60.01
CA VAL A 129 10.47 7.47 61.12
C VAL A 129 10.15 8.94 60.88
N GLU A 130 10.30 9.44 59.65
CA GLU A 130 9.93 10.83 59.31
C GLU A 130 8.44 11.10 59.49
N ARG A 131 7.56 10.15 59.14
CA ARG A 131 6.12 10.25 59.42
C ARG A 131 5.83 10.31 60.92
N ARG A 132 6.46 9.45 61.73
CA ARG A 132 6.29 9.48 63.21
C ARG A 132 6.73 10.81 63.82
N ILE A 133 7.77 11.44 63.28
CA ILE A 133 8.19 12.79 63.71
C ILE A 133 7.08 13.81 63.38
N GLN A 134 6.53 13.76 62.16
CA GLN A 134 5.44 14.67 61.75
C GLN A 134 4.17 14.46 62.59
N GLU A 135 3.83 13.22 62.94
CA GLU A 135 2.70 12.88 63.81
C GLU A 135 2.90 13.38 65.24
N ASN A 136 4.14 13.29 65.76
CA ASN A 136 4.49 13.84 67.07
C ASN A 136 4.38 15.39 67.06
N ASP A 137 4.91 16.05 66.02
CA ASP A 137 4.80 17.50 65.82
C ASP A 137 3.33 17.95 65.59
N ALA A 138 2.49 17.11 64.99
CA ALA A 138 1.05 17.36 64.88
C ALA A 138 0.33 17.21 66.23
N SER A 139 0.69 16.18 67.00
CA SER A 139 0.13 15.94 68.33
C SER A 139 0.44 17.10 69.29
N ASP A 140 1.65 17.66 69.26
CA ASP A 140 1.98 18.85 70.08
C ASP A 140 1.10 20.05 69.71
N ARG A 141 0.87 20.28 68.40
CA ARG A 141 -0.01 21.34 67.90
C ARG A 141 -1.47 21.14 68.31
N ASP A 142 -1.97 19.91 68.25
CA ASP A 142 -3.34 19.58 68.65
C ASP A 142 -3.55 19.75 70.15
N LEU A 143 -2.59 19.32 70.99
CA LEU A 143 -2.65 19.53 72.44
C LEU A 143 -2.58 21.02 72.80
N LEU A 144 -1.76 21.80 72.09
CA LEU A 144 -1.73 23.27 72.24
C LEU A 144 -3.08 23.90 71.90
N LYS A 145 -3.73 23.43 70.84
CA LYS A 145 -5.06 23.90 70.43
C LYS A 145 -6.14 23.50 71.45
N GLN A 146 -6.10 22.28 71.98
CA GLN A 146 -7.02 21.86 73.05
C GLN A 146 -6.84 22.70 74.32
N LEU A 147 -5.61 23.05 74.68
CA LEU A 147 -5.34 23.98 75.79
C LEU A 147 -5.88 25.39 75.53
N SER A 148 -5.80 25.90 74.30
CA SER A 148 -6.37 27.19 73.96
C SER A 148 -7.89 27.17 73.97
N ASP A 149 -8.51 26.12 73.40
CA ASP A 149 -9.96 25.98 73.29
C ASP A 149 -10.61 25.82 74.68
N LEU A 150 -9.98 25.04 75.58
CA LEU A 150 -10.44 24.90 76.98
C LEU A 150 -10.40 26.22 77.75
N ARG A 151 -9.41 27.07 77.49
CA ARG A 151 -9.29 28.39 78.12
C ARG A 151 -10.25 29.43 77.54
N ALA A 152 -10.82 29.19 76.37
CA ALA A 152 -11.74 30.10 75.69
C ALA A 152 -13.23 29.88 76.05
N LEU A 153 -13.56 28.76 76.73
CA LEU A 153 -14.93 28.44 77.16
C LEU A 153 -15.40 29.33 78.33
N ASN A 154 -16.62 29.88 78.21
CA ASN A 154 -17.24 30.73 79.23
C ASN A 154 -18.73 30.35 79.44
N PRO A 155 -19.16 29.99 80.68
CA PRO A 155 -18.36 29.86 81.89
C PRO A 155 -17.38 28.67 81.81
N PRO A 156 -16.24 28.73 82.52
CA PRO A 156 -15.24 27.67 82.49
C PRO A 156 -15.79 26.36 83.08
N PRO A 157 -15.42 25.19 82.53
CA PRO A 157 -15.85 23.89 83.04
C PRO A 157 -15.31 23.65 84.47
N ALA A 158 -16.08 22.95 85.30
CA ALA A 158 -15.77 22.72 86.71
C ALA A 158 -14.48 21.90 86.96
N ASP A 159 -13.97 21.23 85.93
CA ASP A 159 -12.78 20.39 85.91
C ASP A 159 -11.64 20.96 85.04
N LEU A 160 -11.64 22.28 84.79
CA LEU A 160 -10.63 22.97 83.98
C LEU A 160 -9.17 22.69 84.43
N GLU A 161 -8.90 22.74 85.73
CA GLU A 161 -7.54 22.53 86.25
C GLU A 161 -7.06 21.07 86.06
N THR A 162 -7.94 20.10 86.27
CA THR A 162 -7.61 18.68 86.09
C THR A 162 -7.43 18.34 84.60
N GLN A 163 -8.22 18.93 83.70
CA GLN A 163 -8.04 18.74 82.26
C GLN A 163 -6.78 19.43 81.72
N SER A 164 -6.49 20.65 82.16
CA SER A 164 -5.30 21.40 81.71
C SER A 164 -3.98 20.80 82.23
N THR A 165 -3.95 20.31 83.46
CA THR A 165 -2.79 19.58 84.02
C THR A 165 -2.54 18.27 83.28
N ASN A 166 -3.60 17.52 82.95
CA ASN A 166 -3.50 16.30 82.15
C ASN A 166 -2.94 16.56 80.74
N ILE A 167 -3.39 17.62 80.05
CA ILE A 167 -2.85 17.98 78.73
C ILE A 167 -1.40 18.44 78.84
N SER A 168 -1.06 19.24 79.86
CA SER A 168 0.31 19.71 80.12
C SER A 168 1.26 18.54 80.41
N ALA A 169 0.80 17.54 81.16
CA ALA A 169 1.56 16.32 81.46
C ALA A 169 1.81 15.45 80.22
N ARG A 170 0.82 15.34 79.31
CA ARG A 170 1.00 14.66 78.01
C ARG A 170 2.00 15.41 77.13
N ARG A 171 1.89 16.74 77.09
CA ARG A 171 2.78 17.60 76.31
C ARG A 171 4.24 17.56 76.78
N ALA A 172 4.48 17.43 78.09
CA ALA A 172 5.83 17.35 78.65
C ALA A 172 6.64 16.13 78.15
N ARG A 173 5.99 15.07 77.68
CA ARG A 173 6.64 13.84 77.18
C ARG A 173 7.01 13.89 75.70
N LEU A 174 6.31 14.70 74.90
CA LEU A 174 6.51 14.79 73.45
C LEU A 174 7.92 15.23 73.03
N PRO A 175 8.61 16.18 73.71
CA PRO A 175 9.97 16.57 73.36
C PRO A 175 10.99 15.43 73.50
N GLU A 176 10.84 14.56 74.50
CA GLU A 176 11.71 13.40 74.70
C GLU A 176 11.47 12.33 73.63
N GLU A 177 10.20 12.00 73.35
CA GLU A 177 9.83 11.09 72.26
C GLU A 177 10.34 11.58 70.91
N ARG A 178 10.25 12.89 70.65
CA ARG A 178 10.79 13.52 69.44
C ARG A 178 12.31 13.40 69.35
N ALA A 179 13.03 13.59 70.46
CA ALA A 179 14.48 13.45 70.48
C ALA A 179 14.94 12.03 70.14
N GLU A 180 14.20 11.01 70.59
CA GLU A 180 14.44 9.62 70.22
C GLU A 180 14.14 9.35 68.74
N LEU A 181 13.03 9.86 68.22
CA LEU A 181 12.67 9.74 66.80
C LEU A 181 13.70 10.43 65.90
N VAL A 182 14.23 11.59 66.29
CA VAL A 182 15.29 12.29 65.55
C VAL A 182 16.60 11.49 65.55
N ARG A 183 16.97 10.83 66.66
CA ARG A 183 18.12 9.90 66.68
C ARG A 183 17.90 8.70 65.76
N ALA A 184 16.70 8.10 65.81
CA ALA A 184 16.32 7.01 64.92
C ALA A 184 16.36 7.43 63.44
N ARG A 185 15.98 8.68 63.13
CA ARG A 185 16.05 9.25 61.78
C ARG A 185 17.49 9.35 61.28
N LEU A 186 18.41 9.85 62.11
CA LEU A 186 19.83 9.94 61.74
C LEU A 186 20.42 8.55 61.45
N GLY A 187 20.17 7.56 62.32
CA GLY A 187 20.61 6.18 62.09
C GLY A 187 20.01 5.55 60.83
N SER A 188 18.73 5.80 60.55
CA SER A 188 18.05 5.31 59.34
C SER A 188 18.58 6.00 58.07
N ALA A 189 18.94 7.28 58.15
CA ALA A 189 19.51 8.04 57.04
C ALA A 189 20.93 7.54 56.69
N ASP A 190 21.76 7.28 57.70
CA ASP A 190 23.10 6.71 57.50
C ASP A 190 23.03 5.29 56.90
N ALA A 191 22.10 4.45 57.38
CA ALA A 191 21.85 3.13 56.82
C ALA A 191 21.38 3.20 55.36
N SER A 192 20.48 4.13 55.03
CA SER A 192 20.03 4.37 53.66
C SER A 192 21.18 4.82 52.75
N ARG A 193 22.05 5.73 53.21
CA ARG A 193 23.22 6.17 52.45
C ARG A 193 24.16 5.01 52.13
N LEU A 194 24.51 4.20 53.13
CA LEU A 194 25.43 3.06 52.96
C LEU A 194 24.83 1.97 52.05
N ALA A 195 23.52 1.74 52.13
CA ALA A 195 22.81 0.86 51.20
C ALA A 195 22.88 1.38 49.75
N LYS A 196 22.73 2.70 49.54
CA LYS A 196 22.85 3.33 48.21
C LYS A 196 24.25 3.19 47.64
N GLU A 197 25.30 3.40 48.44
CA GLU A 197 26.68 3.20 48.02
C GLU A 197 26.95 1.75 47.57
N LYS A 198 26.43 0.77 48.31
CA LYS A 198 26.52 -0.65 47.92
C LYS A 198 25.78 -0.96 46.63
N LEU A 199 24.60 -0.36 46.42
CA LEU A 199 23.86 -0.50 45.16
C LEU A 199 24.66 0.08 43.98
N ILE A 200 25.26 1.26 44.15
CA ILE A 200 26.09 1.90 43.11
C ILE A 200 27.29 1.01 42.76
N ALA A 201 27.97 0.42 43.75
CA ALA A 201 29.08 -0.50 43.52
C ALA A 201 28.64 -1.75 42.74
N ALA A 202 27.51 -2.36 43.13
CA ALA A 202 26.96 -3.52 42.44
C ALA A 202 26.51 -3.20 41.00
N GLU A 203 25.96 -2.00 40.75
CA GLU A 203 25.61 -1.53 39.42
C GLU A 203 26.85 -1.26 38.55
N ALA A 204 27.93 -0.75 39.15
CA ALA A 204 29.20 -0.54 38.46
C ALA A 204 29.82 -1.86 37.98
N GLU A 205 29.89 -2.88 38.84
CA GLU A 205 30.40 -4.21 38.48
C GLU A 205 29.58 -4.86 37.35
N LEU A 206 28.26 -4.78 37.43
CA LEU A 206 27.35 -5.28 36.40
C LEU A 206 27.56 -4.56 35.05
N SER A 207 27.77 -3.24 35.09
CA SER A 207 28.00 -2.44 33.88
C SER A 207 29.28 -2.84 33.13
N VAL A 208 30.32 -3.31 33.84
CA VAL A 208 31.57 -3.77 33.22
C VAL A 208 31.33 -5.04 32.42
N VAL A 209 30.61 -6.01 32.99
CA VAL A 209 30.28 -7.27 32.30
C VAL A 209 29.37 -7.01 31.10
N GLU A 210 28.38 -6.11 31.23
CA GLU A 210 27.53 -5.72 30.10
C GLU A 210 28.32 -5.07 28.96
N LYS A 211 29.27 -4.19 29.27
CA LYS A 211 30.19 -3.60 28.28
C LYS A 211 31.07 -4.66 27.61
N ASN A 212 31.54 -5.66 28.36
CA ASN A 212 32.33 -6.75 27.80
C ASN A 212 31.51 -7.63 26.84
N ILE A 213 30.24 -7.92 27.18
CA ILE A 213 29.32 -8.64 26.30
C ILE A 213 29.15 -7.88 24.99
N GLU A 214 28.91 -6.57 25.07
CA GLU A 214 28.75 -5.73 23.89
C GLU A 214 30.03 -5.69 23.04
N ARG A 215 31.20 -5.53 23.68
CA ARG A 215 32.49 -5.53 22.97
C ARG A 215 32.72 -6.82 22.20
N VAL A 216 32.51 -7.97 22.85
CA VAL A 216 32.63 -9.29 22.20
C VAL A 216 31.65 -9.40 21.02
N ARG A 217 30.40 -8.97 21.17
CA ARG A 217 29.43 -8.98 20.06
C ARG A 217 29.94 -8.15 18.88
N THR A 218 30.41 -6.93 19.13
CA THR A 218 30.92 -6.04 18.06
C THR A 218 32.16 -6.60 17.36
N GLU A 219 33.08 -7.26 18.08
CA GLU A 219 34.26 -7.89 17.49
C GLU A 219 33.88 -9.06 16.55
N PHE A 220 32.95 -9.91 16.98
CA PHE A 220 32.45 -11.03 16.18
C PHE A 220 31.60 -10.57 14.98
N GLU A 221 30.80 -9.52 15.14
CA GLU A 221 30.08 -8.88 14.03
C GLU A 221 31.03 -8.27 13.00
N ALA A 222 32.12 -7.64 13.43
CA ALA A 222 33.11 -7.09 12.51
C ALA A 222 33.78 -8.20 11.67
N ARG A 223 34.09 -9.35 12.29
CA ARG A 223 34.57 -10.54 11.57
C ARG A 223 33.51 -11.13 10.63
N ASP A 224 32.25 -11.20 11.04
CA ASP A 224 31.17 -11.68 10.16
C ASP A 224 30.99 -10.77 8.94
N ARG A 225 31.13 -9.44 9.11
CA ARG A 225 31.08 -8.48 8.00
C ARG A 225 32.19 -8.71 6.98
N THR A 226 33.43 -8.94 7.41
CA THR A 226 34.55 -9.21 6.47
C THR A 226 34.39 -10.56 5.76
N LEU A 227 33.89 -11.59 6.44
CA LEU A 227 33.57 -12.88 5.84
C LEU A 227 32.42 -12.77 4.82
N ASN A 228 31.38 -11.98 5.13
CA ASN A 228 30.29 -11.73 4.18
C ASN A 228 30.74 -10.96 2.95
N GLU A 229 31.62 -9.98 3.12
CA GLU A 229 32.19 -9.22 2.00
C GLU A 229 33.03 -10.12 1.09
N SER A 230 33.85 -11.00 1.66
CA SER A 230 34.64 -11.96 0.87
C SER A 230 33.78 -12.99 0.13
N ILE A 231 32.70 -13.49 0.75
CA ILE A 231 31.69 -14.32 0.05
C ILE A 231 31.10 -13.57 -1.14
N ARG A 232 30.72 -12.31 -0.94
CA ARG A 232 30.11 -11.51 -2.01
C ARG A 232 31.07 -11.32 -3.19
N LEU A 233 32.33 -10.98 -2.93
CA LEU A 233 33.36 -10.83 -3.97
C LEU A 233 33.57 -12.15 -4.73
N GLN A 234 33.62 -13.28 -4.03
CA GLN A 234 33.76 -14.59 -4.68
C GLN A 234 32.50 -14.98 -5.47
N GLN A 235 31.29 -14.66 -5.00
CA GLN A 235 30.06 -14.88 -5.76
C GLN A 235 30.00 -14.05 -7.04
N GLU A 236 30.47 -12.80 -7.00
CA GLU A 236 30.61 -11.95 -8.19
C GLU A 236 31.62 -12.58 -9.17
N ALA A 237 32.78 -13.04 -8.69
CA ALA A 237 33.76 -13.76 -9.52
C ALA A 237 33.21 -15.06 -10.15
N VAL A 238 32.39 -15.84 -9.43
CA VAL A 238 31.70 -17.02 -10.00
C VAL A 238 30.74 -16.61 -11.11
N ARG A 239 29.98 -15.53 -10.91
CA ARG A 239 29.04 -15.04 -11.94
C ARG A 239 29.79 -14.61 -13.21
N GLU A 240 30.88 -13.88 -13.06
CA GLU A 240 31.73 -13.48 -14.19
C GLU A 240 32.35 -14.68 -14.91
N ALA A 241 32.89 -15.65 -14.16
CA ALA A 241 33.44 -16.87 -14.73
C ALA A 241 32.38 -17.71 -15.46
N ARG A 242 31.16 -17.81 -14.92
CA ARG A 242 30.02 -18.48 -15.59
C ARG A 242 29.57 -17.75 -16.85
N ALA A 243 29.55 -16.42 -16.83
CA ALA A 243 29.27 -15.62 -18.02
C ALA A 243 30.34 -15.86 -19.09
N HIS A 244 31.62 -15.86 -18.71
CA HIS A 244 32.71 -16.16 -19.62
C HIS A 244 32.60 -17.58 -20.20
N HIS A 245 32.26 -18.58 -19.38
CA HIS A 245 31.98 -19.94 -19.84
C HIS A 245 30.86 -19.99 -20.90
N GLN A 246 29.78 -19.21 -20.72
CA GLN A 246 28.71 -19.08 -21.72
C GLN A 246 29.20 -18.41 -23.01
N THR A 247 30.02 -17.36 -22.91
CA THR A 247 30.58 -16.71 -24.11
C THR A 247 31.48 -17.66 -24.92
N VAL A 248 32.24 -18.52 -24.24
CA VAL A 248 33.08 -19.55 -24.90
C VAL A 248 32.20 -20.58 -25.59
N GLU A 249 31.10 -21.02 -24.97
CA GLU A 249 30.11 -21.89 -25.60
C GLU A 249 29.48 -21.26 -26.85
N GLU A 250 29.08 -19.99 -26.79
CA GLU A 250 28.53 -19.29 -27.95
C GLU A 250 29.53 -19.14 -29.10
N ARG A 251 30.82 -18.93 -28.78
CA ARG A 251 31.91 -18.86 -29.78
C ARG A 251 32.13 -20.18 -30.53
N LYS A 252 31.64 -21.32 -30.02
CA LYS A 252 31.71 -22.62 -30.73
C LYS A 252 30.63 -22.77 -31.81
N ASN A 253 29.51 -22.05 -31.69
CA ASN A 253 28.35 -22.19 -32.60
C ASN A 253 28.69 -22.00 -34.09
N PRO A 254 29.54 -21.05 -34.52
CA PRO A 254 29.92 -20.91 -35.92
C PRO A 254 30.64 -22.13 -36.48
N ALA A 255 31.56 -22.72 -35.70
CA ALA A 255 32.28 -23.92 -36.11
C ALA A 255 31.34 -25.14 -36.18
N TYR A 256 30.45 -25.31 -35.20
CA TYR A 256 29.41 -26.35 -35.27
C TYR A 256 28.47 -26.17 -36.48
N LEU A 257 28.08 -24.93 -36.80
CA LEU A 257 27.24 -24.64 -37.97
C LEU A 257 27.93 -25.06 -39.28
N ASN A 258 29.21 -24.71 -39.45
CA ASN A 258 29.98 -25.07 -40.66
C ASN A 258 30.14 -26.58 -40.80
N ILE A 259 30.47 -27.27 -39.71
CA ILE A 259 30.57 -28.73 -39.67
C ILE A 259 29.21 -29.36 -40.02
N GLY A 260 28.13 -28.91 -39.39
CA GLY A 260 26.79 -29.43 -39.62
C GLY A 260 26.31 -29.26 -41.05
N ARG A 261 26.61 -28.12 -41.68
CA ARG A 261 26.33 -27.90 -43.12
C ARG A 261 27.08 -28.88 -44.00
N HIS A 262 28.35 -29.11 -43.71
CA HIS A 262 29.17 -30.05 -44.48
C HIS A 262 28.66 -31.49 -44.33
N LEU A 263 28.33 -31.91 -43.11
CA LEU A 263 27.76 -33.24 -42.85
C LEU A 263 26.37 -33.41 -43.51
N ALA A 264 25.52 -32.39 -43.45
CA ALA A 264 24.23 -32.40 -44.12
C ALA A 264 24.37 -32.50 -45.66
N ALA A 265 25.35 -31.80 -46.24
CA ALA A 265 25.63 -31.83 -47.68
C ALA A 265 26.19 -33.18 -48.14
N GLN A 266 27.05 -33.81 -47.34
CA GLN A 266 27.63 -35.13 -47.62
C GLN A 266 26.69 -36.29 -47.26
N GLY A 267 25.54 -36.01 -46.61
CA GLY A 267 24.59 -37.05 -46.19
C GLY A 267 25.10 -37.92 -45.04
N ILE A 268 25.99 -37.40 -44.20
CA ILE A 268 26.65 -38.18 -43.14
C ILE A 268 25.94 -37.94 -41.82
N ALA A 269 25.45 -39.03 -41.23
CA ALA A 269 24.75 -39.01 -39.96
C ALA A 269 25.69 -39.33 -38.80
N PRO A 270 25.63 -38.61 -37.66
CA PRO A 270 26.29 -39.02 -36.43
C PRO A 270 25.71 -40.36 -35.95
N PRO A 271 26.54 -41.33 -35.52
CA PRO A 271 26.10 -42.65 -35.09
C PRO A 271 25.20 -42.60 -33.86
N ASN A 272 25.42 -41.62 -32.98
CA ASN A 272 24.63 -41.43 -31.76
C ASN A 272 23.29 -40.71 -32.02
N ALA A 273 23.13 -40.04 -33.16
CA ALA A 273 21.97 -39.18 -33.42
C ALA A 273 21.61 -39.10 -34.92
N PRO A 274 21.22 -40.21 -35.57
CA PRO A 274 20.94 -40.22 -37.00
C PRO A 274 19.72 -39.38 -37.40
N HIS A 275 18.80 -39.17 -36.47
CA HIS A 275 17.61 -38.34 -36.66
C HIS A 275 17.96 -36.87 -36.97
N LEU A 276 19.10 -36.36 -36.50
CA LEU A 276 19.50 -34.96 -36.74
C LEU A 276 19.78 -34.67 -38.21
N LEU A 277 20.31 -35.64 -38.95
CA LEU A 277 20.52 -35.51 -40.39
C LEU A 277 19.17 -35.43 -41.12
N THR A 278 18.24 -36.32 -40.75
CA THR A 278 16.89 -36.33 -41.34
C THR A 278 16.12 -35.05 -41.04
N GLU A 279 16.34 -34.46 -39.86
CA GLU A 279 15.75 -33.17 -39.49
C GLU A 279 16.37 -32.03 -40.30
N ALA A 280 17.69 -31.98 -40.44
CA ALA A 280 18.37 -30.97 -41.26
C ALA A 280 17.90 -31.01 -42.72
N HIS A 281 17.78 -32.21 -43.33
CA HIS A 281 17.25 -32.37 -44.69
C HIS A 281 15.78 -31.94 -44.79
N ARG A 282 14.90 -32.35 -43.86
CA ARG A 282 13.51 -31.88 -43.83
C ARG A 282 13.39 -30.36 -43.77
N ARG A 283 14.25 -29.71 -42.97
CA ARG A 283 14.28 -28.25 -42.85
C ARG A 283 14.82 -27.60 -44.12
N HIS A 284 15.83 -28.19 -44.74
CA HIS A 284 16.35 -27.73 -46.03
C HIS A 284 15.29 -27.79 -47.13
N ASP A 285 14.52 -28.88 -47.21
CA ASP A 285 13.39 -29.04 -48.13
C ASP A 285 12.25 -28.06 -47.83
N ALA A 286 11.97 -27.76 -46.57
CA ALA A 286 10.99 -26.75 -46.19
C ALA A 286 11.42 -25.35 -46.64
N VAL A 287 12.70 -24.99 -46.46
CA VAL A 287 13.26 -23.73 -46.95
C VAL A 287 13.16 -23.64 -48.48
N ASN A 288 13.51 -24.71 -49.20
CA ASN A 288 13.43 -24.78 -50.66
C ASN A 288 12.00 -24.61 -51.18
N ARG A 289 11.01 -25.29 -50.57
CA ARG A 289 9.59 -25.10 -50.89
C ARG A 289 9.12 -23.67 -50.68
N HIS A 290 9.55 -23.01 -49.61
CA HIS A 290 9.22 -21.61 -49.37
C HIS A 290 9.91 -20.64 -50.35
N LEU A 291 11.12 -20.98 -50.83
CA LEU A 291 11.79 -20.22 -51.90
C LEU A 291 11.05 -20.35 -53.24
N GLN A 292 10.64 -21.56 -53.61
CA GLN A 292 9.84 -21.83 -54.81
C GLN A 292 8.47 -21.11 -54.77
N HIS A 293 7.76 -21.22 -53.65
CA HIS A 293 6.49 -20.50 -53.46
C HIS A 293 6.69 -18.97 -53.51
N ARG A 294 7.83 -18.45 -53.06
CA ARG A 294 8.16 -17.02 -53.18
C ARG A 294 8.35 -16.61 -54.65
N SER A 295 8.99 -17.43 -55.48
CA SER A 295 9.13 -17.16 -56.92
C SER A 295 7.78 -17.23 -57.65
N GLU A 296 6.92 -18.19 -57.32
CA GLU A 296 5.57 -18.29 -57.89
C GLU A 296 4.72 -17.06 -57.57
N LEU A 297 4.74 -16.59 -56.31
CA LEU A 297 4.05 -15.36 -55.91
C LEU A 297 4.61 -14.11 -56.61
N ALA A 298 5.89 -14.10 -56.99
CA ALA A 298 6.48 -13.00 -57.74
C ALA A 298 5.96 -12.98 -59.19
N LEU A 299 5.84 -14.15 -59.83
CA LEU A 299 5.26 -14.30 -61.17
C LEU A 299 3.77 -13.94 -61.20
N LEU A 300 2.98 -14.34 -60.20
CA LEU A 300 1.56 -13.98 -60.11
C LEU A 300 1.33 -12.48 -59.89
N SER A 301 2.30 -11.79 -59.27
CA SER A 301 2.23 -10.34 -59.04
C SER A 301 2.60 -9.54 -60.28
N SER A 302 3.47 -10.06 -61.17
CA SER A 302 3.85 -9.36 -62.41
C SER A 302 2.74 -9.34 -63.45
N GLN A 303 1.76 -10.24 -63.35
CA GLN A 303 0.61 -10.35 -64.27
C GLN A 303 -0.55 -9.39 -63.94
N ILE A 304 -0.46 -8.59 -62.86
CA ILE A 304 -1.54 -7.68 -62.44
C ILE A 304 -1.46 -6.33 -63.17
N ASP A 305 -2.60 -5.83 -63.65
CA ASP A 305 -2.71 -4.52 -64.28
C ASP A 305 -2.40 -3.38 -63.26
N LYS A 306 -1.36 -2.61 -63.56
CA LYS A 306 -0.86 -1.51 -62.74
C LYS A 306 -1.80 -0.30 -62.75
N GLN A 307 -2.59 -0.09 -63.80
CA GLN A 307 -3.49 1.06 -63.90
C GLN A 307 -4.72 0.90 -63.01
N GLU A 308 -5.33 -0.28 -62.99
CA GLU A 308 -6.44 -0.59 -62.08
C GLU A 308 -6.01 -0.54 -60.61
N LEU A 309 -4.81 -1.02 -60.32
CA LEU A 309 -4.26 -1.01 -58.98
C LEU A 309 -4.10 0.41 -58.41
N ARG A 310 -3.71 1.39 -59.23
CA ARG A 310 -3.63 2.81 -58.82
C ARG A 310 -5.01 3.37 -58.45
N LYS A 311 -6.05 3.06 -59.24
CA LYS A 311 -7.43 3.47 -58.97
C LYS A 311 -7.95 2.88 -57.65
N PHE A 312 -7.59 1.62 -57.36
CA PHE A 312 -7.93 0.97 -56.10
C PHE A 312 -7.27 1.62 -54.89
N TYR A 313 -5.95 1.87 -54.92
CA TYR A 313 -5.27 2.53 -53.81
C TYR A 313 -5.79 3.94 -53.57
N PHE A 314 -6.10 4.69 -54.63
CA PHE A 314 -6.72 6.01 -54.51
C PHE A 314 -8.06 5.93 -53.77
N SER A 315 -8.93 4.98 -54.14
CA SER A 315 -10.20 4.75 -53.46
C SER A 315 -10.05 4.36 -51.99
N VAL A 316 -9.12 3.45 -51.66
CA VAL A 316 -8.88 3.02 -50.27
C VAL A 316 -8.34 4.19 -49.43
N ILE A 317 -7.41 4.98 -49.96
CA ILE A 317 -6.86 6.16 -49.27
C ILE A 317 -7.96 7.19 -49.01
N SER A 318 -8.83 7.47 -49.98
CA SER A 318 -9.96 8.38 -49.78
C SER A 318 -10.90 7.92 -48.67
N VAL A 319 -11.20 6.62 -48.57
CA VAL A 319 -12.01 6.05 -47.49
C VAL A 319 -11.30 6.12 -46.14
N LEU A 320 -9.99 5.87 -46.09
CA LEU A 320 -9.21 5.97 -44.85
C LEU A 320 -9.10 7.41 -44.35
N VAL A 321 -8.97 8.39 -45.24
CA VAL A 321 -9.01 9.82 -44.88
C VAL A 321 -10.37 10.19 -44.30
N LEU A 322 -11.46 9.71 -44.90
CA LEU A 322 -12.81 9.90 -44.37
C LEU A 322 -12.97 9.28 -42.97
N LEU A 323 -12.49 8.03 -42.78
CA LEU A 323 -12.49 7.36 -41.48
C LEU A 323 -11.63 8.07 -40.45
N ALA A 324 -10.47 8.61 -40.84
CA ALA A 324 -9.59 9.37 -39.94
C ALA A 324 -10.23 10.70 -39.50
N ILE A 325 -11.17 11.24 -40.26
CA ILE A 325 -11.97 12.41 -39.86
C ILE A 325 -13.11 11.99 -38.92
N ILE A 326 -13.76 10.85 -39.17
CA ILE A 326 -14.93 10.38 -38.40
C ILE A 326 -14.55 9.73 -37.05
N LEU A 327 -13.47 8.95 -36.99
CA LEU A 327 -13.06 8.24 -35.77
C LEU A 327 -12.78 9.17 -34.58
N PRO A 328 -12.07 10.31 -34.74
CA PRO A 328 -11.86 11.27 -33.66
C PRO A 328 -13.17 11.84 -33.14
N VAL A 329 -14.16 12.06 -34.01
CA VAL A 329 -15.48 12.58 -33.64
C VAL A 329 -16.30 11.55 -32.86
N ALA A 330 -16.17 10.25 -33.19
CA ALA A 330 -16.90 9.16 -32.52
C ALA A 330 -16.24 8.64 -31.24
N PHE A 331 -14.90 8.72 -31.11
CA PHE A 331 -14.14 8.22 -29.95
C PHE A 331 -13.74 9.32 -28.94
N GLN A 332 -14.19 10.56 -29.12
CA GLN A 332 -14.15 11.61 -28.09
C GLN A 332 -15.13 11.37 -26.91
N SER A 333 -15.46 10.12 -26.58
CA SER A 333 -16.02 9.80 -25.26
C SER A 333 -14.87 9.76 -24.24
N PRO A 334 -14.80 10.68 -23.27
CA PRO A 334 -13.67 10.78 -22.36
C PRO A 334 -13.45 9.51 -21.52
N HIS A 335 -12.18 9.20 -21.25
CA HIS A 335 -11.73 8.11 -20.40
C HIS A 335 -12.31 8.21 -18.98
N LYS A 336 -12.98 7.14 -18.52
CA LYS A 336 -13.26 6.79 -17.10
C LYS A 336 -13.53 7.98 -16.15
N GLY A 337 -14.43 8.88 -16.52
CA GLY A 337 -14.99 9.88 -15.61
C GLY A 337 -16.23 9.34 -14.89
N GLU A 338 -16.47 9.78 -13.66
CA GLU A 338 -17.80 9.68 -13.05
C GLU A 338 -18.68 10.71 -13.77
N TRP A 339 -19.62 10.24 -14.61
CA TRP A 339 -20.52 11.14 -15.36
C TRP A 339 -21.50 11.81 -14.41
N LEU A 340 -21.12 12.98 -13.90
CA LEU A 340 -21.85 13.70 -12.86
C LEU A 340 -22.28 15.06 -13.39
N PRO A 341 -23.40 15.62 -12.92
CA PRO A 341 -23.81 16.95 -13.33
C PRO A 341 -22.80 18.02 -12.89
N GLN A 342 -22.60 19.04 -13.71
CA GLN A 342 -21.66 20.15 -13.43
C GLN A 342 -21.93 20.87 -12.10
N GLU A 343 -23.18 20.89 -11.65
CA GLU A 343 -23.65 21.50 -10.40
C GLU A 343 -23.30 20.69 -9.14
N THR A 344 -22.63 19.54 -9.27
CA THR A 344 -22.23 18.73 -8.11
C THR A 344 -21.24 19.47 -7.21
N ASP A 345 -21.61 19.65 -5.94
CA ASP A 345 -20.82 20.32 -4.91
C ASP A 345 -19.98 19.34 -4.10
N ALA A 346 -20.53 18.18 -3.74
CA ALA A 346 -19.85 17.16 -2.95
C ALA A 346 -19.96 15.78 -3.58
N ILE A 347 -18.92 14.96 -3.44
CA ILE A 347 -18.85 13.59 -3.95
C ILE A 347 -18.34 12.68 -2.83
N LEU A 348 -19.13 11.68 -2.46
CA LEU A 348 -18.76 10.58 -1.60
C LEU A 348 -18.65 9.30 -2.43
N SER A 349 -17.47 8.70 -2.47
CA SER A 349 -17.25 7.41 -3.12
C SER A 349 -16.85 6.37 -2.08
N ILE A 350 -17.52 5.23 -2.12
CA ILE A 350 -17.26 4.08 -1.27
C ILE A 350 -16.73 2.96 -2.14
N ASN A 351 -15.51 2.53 -1.86
CA ASN A 351 -14.89 1.37 -2.50
C ASN A 351 -15.28 0.13 -1.68
N THR A 352 -16.26 -0.62 -2.18
CA THR A 352 -16.83 -1.78 -1.46
C THR A 352 -15.80 -2.88 -1.25
N ASP A 353 -14.84 -3.06 -2.17
CA ASP A 353 -13.76 -4.04 -2.02
C ASP A 353 -12.84 -3.72 -0.85
N GLN A 354 -12.42 -2.46 -0.74
CA GLN A 354 -11.57 -2.03 0.36
C GLN A 354 -12.34 -2.01 1.69
N PHE A 355 -13.61 -1.62 1.64
CA PHE A 355 -14.49 -1.57 2.81
C PHE A 355 -14.80 -2.96 3.38
N GLU A 356 -15.03 -3.98 2.53
CA GLU A 356 -15.21 -5.37 2.97
C GLU A 356 -13.92 -6.02 3.48
N ARG A 357 -12.74 -5.60 2.96
CA ARG A 357 -11.45 -6.13 3.43
C ARG A 357 -11.01 -5.54 4.76
N ALA A 358 -11.42 -4.32 5.06
CA ALA A 358 -11.04 -3.56 6.23
C ALA A 358 -11.36 -4.26 7.57
N ASP A 359 -10.37 -4.31 8.46
CA ASP A 359 -10.53 -4.95 9.78
C ASP A 359 -11.52 -4.20 10.66
N LEU A 360 -11.54 -2.87 10.60
CA LEU A 360 -12.47 -2.03 11.36
C LEU A 360 -13.93 -2.33 10.99
N ALA A 361 -14.23 -2.41 9.69
CA ALA A 361 -15.57 -2.72 9.21
C ALA A 361 -16.02 -4.14 9.61
N LYS A 362 -15.12 -5.13 9.53
CA LYS A 362 -15.40 -6.52 9.96
C LYS A 362 -15.69 -6.62 11.45
N ARG A 363 -14.86 -5.97 12.29
CA ARG A 363 -15.05 -5.93 13.75
C ARG A 363 -16.34 -5.22 14.11
N TRP A 364 -16.59 -4.05 13.53
CA TRP A 364 -17.79 -3.29 13.82
C TRP A 364 -19.08 -4.04 13.44
N ARG A 365 -19.09 -4.72 12.28
CA ARG A 365 -20.21 -5.60 11.88
C ARG A 365 -20.45 -6.73 12.89
N LYS A 366 -19.38 -7.26 13.50
CA LYS A 366 -19.45 -8.34 14.50
C LYS A 366 -19.89 -7.81 15.88
N ASP A 367 -19.35 -6.66 16.29
CA ASP A 367 -19.50 -6.12 17.63
C ASP A 367 -20.79 -5.26 17.78
N GLN A 368 -21.32 -4.69 16.70
CA GLN A 368 -22.56 -3.90 16.67
C GLN A 368 -23.48 -4.31 15.52
N THR A 369 -24.02 -5.53 15.60
CA THR A 369 -24.89 -6.14 14.58
C THR A 369 -26.18 -5.36 14.31
N GLU A 370 -26.68 -4.59 15.27
CA GLU A 370 -27.92 -3.80 15.14
C GLU A 370 -27.70 -2.42 14.50
N ILE A 371 -26.52 -1.82 14.72
CA ILE A 371 -26.19 -0.45 14.24
C ILE A 371 -25.61 -0.51 12.83
N TRP A 372 -24.79 -1.52 12.55
CA TRP A 372 -24.11 -1.66 11.26
C TRP A 372 -25.03 -1.58 10.03
N PRO A 373 -26.21 -2.25 10.00
CA PRO A 373 -27.11 -2.16 8.85
C PRO A 373 -27.61 -0.73 8.60
N LYS A 374 -27.88 0.04 9.67
CA LYS A 374 -28.30 1.44 9.58
C LYS A 374 -27.18 2.29 9.01
N VAL A 375 -25.97 2.17 9.56
CA VAL A 375 -24.76 2.86 9.06
C VAL A 375 -24.52 2.55 7.59
N TRP A 376 -24.49 1.27 7.22
CA TRP A 376 -24.26 0.83 5.84
C TRP A 376 -25.31 1.39 4.88
N SER A 377 -26.60 1.34 5.27
CA SER A 377 -27.69 1.93 4.47
C SER A 377 -27.55 3.44 4.32
N GLY A 378 -27.15 4.15 5.40
CA GLY A 378 -26.91 5.59 5.39
C GLY A 378 -25.71 5.98 4.54
N LEU A 379 -24.69 5.13 4.46
CA LEU A 379 -23.51 5.34 3.62
C LEU A 379 -23.80 5.20 2.12
N ILE A 380 -24.56 4.17 1.73
CA ILE A 380 -24.84 3.87 0.31
C ILE A 380 -26.11 4.54 -0.22
N GLY A 381 -26.96 5.07 0.67
CA GLY A 381 -28.18 5.79 0.31
C GLY A 381 -29.16 4.96 -0.52
N THR A 382 -29.74 5.57 -1.55
CA THR A 382 -30.72 4.93 -2.45
C THR A 382 -30.17 3.73 -3.22
N ALA A 383 -28.84 3.55 -3.29
CA ALA A 383 -28.24 2.36 -3.87
C ALA A 383 -28.73 1.08 -3.18
N ALA A 384 -29.00 1.12 -1.86
CA ALA A 384 -29.50 -0.01 -1.09
C ALA A 384 -30.80 -0.63 -1.66
N LEU A 385 -31.60 0.16 -2.38
CA LEU A 385 -32.88 -0.25 -2.96
C LEU A 385 -32.74 -0.95 -4.32
N THR A 386 -31.52 -1.06 -4.85
CA THR A 386 -31.24 -1.60 -6.19
C THR A 386 -31.49 -3.11 -6.23
N PRO A 387 -32.52 -3.58 -6.95
CA PRO A 387 -32.86 -4.99 -6.95
C PRO A 387 -31.82 -5.81 -7.72
N GLY A 388 -31.61 -7.04 -7.27
CA GLY A 388 -30.81 -8.03 -7.98
C GLY A 388 -29.29 -7.84 -7.92
N LEU A 389 -28.81 -6.84 -7.16
CA LEU A 389 -27.39 -6.64 -6.81
C LEU A 389 -27.20 -6.76 -5.30
N ASN A 390 -26.30 -7.63 -4.87
CA ASN A 390 -25.80 -7.65 -3.50
C ASN A 390 -24.61 -6.70 -3.41
N LEU A 391 -24.85 -5.42 -3.09
CA LEU A 391 -23.86 -4.34 -3.22
C LEU A 391 -22.50 -4.63 -2.55
N PRO A 392 -22.41 -5.13 -1.30
CA PRO A 392 -21.15 -5.57 -0.70
C PRO A 392 -20.30 -6.52 -1.57
N ARG A 393 -20.93 -7.37 -2.38
CA ARG A 393 -20.25 -8.40 -3.19
C ARG A 393 -20.13 -8.02 -4.68
N ASP A 394 -21.20 -7.43 -5.21
CA ASP A 394 -21.41 -7.21 -6.64
C ASP A 394 -20.98 -5.82 -7.10
N ALA A 395 -21.01 -4.81 -6.21
CA ALA A 395 -20.46 -3.49 -6.51
C ALA A 395 -18.95 -3.47 -6.28
N VAL A 396 -18.24 -2.64 -7.04
CA VAL A 396 -16.84 -2.22 -6.80
C VAL A 396 -16.82 -0.85 -6.14
N ARG A 397 -17.71 0.04 -6.60
CA ARG A 397 -17.77 1.41 -6.13
C ARG A 397 -19.20 1.92 -6.15
N ILE A 398 -19.53 2.70 -5.12
CA ILE A 398 -20.80 3.43 -5.02
C ILE A 398 -20.43 4.89 -4.85
N THR A 399 -20.88 5.74 -5.78
CA THR A 399 -20.64 7.18 -5.76
C THR A 399 -21.95 7.90 -5.51
N ARG A 400 -21.96 8.76 -4.50
CA ARG A 400 -23.06 9.64 -4.13
C ARG A 400 -22.57 11.07 -4.30
N ALA A 401 -23.16 11.76 -5.26
CA ALA A 401 -22.84 13.14 -5.58
C ALA A 401 -24.01 14.02 -5.18
N VAL A 402 -23.74 15.16 -4.55
CA VAL A 402 -24.77 16.07 -4.05
C VAL A 402 -24.58 17.45 -4.65
N ALA A 403 -25.66 18.02 -5.16
CA ALA A 403 -25.76 19.42 -5.57
C ALA A 403 -26.68 20.16 -4.60
N THR A 404 -26.28 21.37 -4.23
CA THR A 404 -27.00 22.23 -3.29
C THR A 404 -27.45 23.51 -4.01
N GLU A 405 -28.63 23.47 -4.62
CA GLU A 405 -29.18 24.62 -5.34
C GLU A 405 -30.41 25.16 -4.57
N SER A 406 -30.38 26.45 -4.22
CA SER A 406 -31.51 27.23 -3.73
C SER A 406 -32.45 26.48 -2.75
N GLU A 407 -31.87 26.02 -1.63
CA GLU A 407 -32.51 25.29 -0.52
C GLU A 407 -32.84 23.81 -0.73
N LYS A 408 -32.72 23.26 -1.95
CA LYS A 408 -32.93 21.82 -2.20
C LYS A 408 -31.61 21.09 -2.41
N THR A 409 -31.46 19.96 -1.73
CA THR A 409 -30.33 19.04 -1.93
C THR A 409 -30.75 17.96 -2.91
N ARG A 410 -30.00 17.83 -4.02
CA ARG A 410 -30.23 16.81 -5.04
C ARG A 410 -29.10 15.79 -4.97
N GLU A 411 -29.45 14.51 -4.95
CA GLU A 411 -28.50 13.42 -4.78
C GLU A 411 -28.45 12.51 -6.00
N PHE A 412 -27.31 12.48 -6.67
CA PHE A 412 -27.02 11.66 -7.82
C PHE A 412 -26.22 10.42 -7.39
N VAL A 413 -26.78 9.22 -7.61
CA VAL A 413 -26.14 7.98 -7.19
C VAL A 413 -25.75 7.11 -8.38
N LEU A 414 -24.47 6.72 -8.41
CA LEU A 414 -23.89 5.82 -9.40
C LEU A 414 -23.37 4.55 -8.71
N ILE A 415 -23.71 3.39 -9.27
CA ILE A 415 -23.19 2.10 -8.84
C ILE A 415 -22.32 1.54 -9.96
N GLU A 416 -21.05 1.31 -9.68
CA GLU A 416 -20.14 0.58 -10.53
C GLU A 416 -20.07 -0.88 -10.07
N ALA A 417 -20.56 -1.79 -10.90
CA ALA A 417 -20.56 -3.22 -10.63
C ALA A 417 -19.23 -3.88 -11.05
N ARG A 418 -18.87 -4.97 -10.38
CA ARG A 418 -17.67 -5.77 -10.69
C ARG A 418 -17.74 -6.46 -12.05
N ARG A 419 -18.96 -6.72 -12.51
CA ARG A 419 -19.27 -7.36 -13.79
C ARG A 419 -20.28 -6.49 -14.53
N ASP A 420 -20.47 -6.82 -15.80
CA ASP A 420 -21.53 -6.22 -16.62
C ASP A 420 -22.91 -6.30 -15.93
N VAL A 421 -23.65 -5.19 -15.97
CA VAL A 421 -24.92 -5.03 -15.24
C VAL A 421 -26.13 -5.67 -15.93
N SER A 422 -25.94 -6.39 -17.06
CA SER A 422 -27.06 -6.95 -17.82
C SER A 422 -27.89 -7.95 -17.04
N ARG A 423 -27.33 -8.64 -16.03
CA ARG A 423 -28.12 -9.52 -15.14
C ARG A 423 -29.08 -8.73 -14.27
N ALA A 424 -28.62 -7.61 -13.69
CA ALA A 424 -29.47 -6.74 -12.86
C ALA A 424 -30.56 -6.09 -13.72
N ILE A 425 -30.18 -5.56 -14.89
CA ILE A 425 -31.13 -4.97 -15.85
C ILE A 425 -32.18 -5.97 -16.33
N ARG A 426 -31.80 -7.23 -16.62
CA ARG A 426 -32.78 -8.27 -17.00
C ARG A 426 -33.77 -8.57 -15.88
N ARG A 427 -33.32 -8.55 -14.61
CA ARG A 427 -34.20 -8.74 -13.45
C ARG A 427 -35.15 -7.56 -13.28
N ILE A 428 -34.64 -6.34 -13.36
CA ILE A 428 -35.46 -5.11 -13.30
C ILE A 428 -36.48 -5.10 -14.43
N GLY A 429 -36.07 -5.45 -15.65
CA GLY A 429 -36.97 -5.50 -16.81
C GLY A 429 -38.01 -6.61 -16.76
N ALA A 430 -37.80 -7.67 -15.96
CA ALA A 430 -38.78 -8.73 -15.74
C ALA A 430 -39.72 -8.44 -14.55
N ASP A 431 -39.37 -7.48 -13.70
CA ASP A 431 -40.15 -7.09 -12.54
C ASP A 431 -41.29 -6.15 -12.95
N LYS A 432 -42.53 -6.60 -12.74
CA LYS A 432 -43.75 -5.86 -13.11
C LYS A 432 -43.94 -4.57 -12.31
N THR A 433 -43.22 -4.39 -11.20
CA THR A 433 -43.27 -3.16 -10.41
C THR A 433 -42.56 -1.99 -11.09
N PHE A 434 -41.71 -2.26 -12.09
CA PHE A 434 -41.02 -1.24 -12.86
C PHE A 434 -41.73 -0.94 -14.18
N GLN A 435 -41.91 0.34 -14.47
CA GLN A 435 -42.35 0.86 -15.75
C GLN A 435 -41.14 1.29 -16.57
N ARG A 436 -41.06 0.83 -17.82
CA ARG A 436 -39.95 1.18 -18.72
C ARG A 436 -40.31 2.40 -19.54
N ARG A 437 -39.48 3.44 -19.46
CA ARG A 437 -39.45 4.59 -20.37
C ARG A 437 -38.09 4.71 -21.06
N ALA A 438 -37.95 5.68 -21.97
CA ALA A 438 -36.70 5.91 -22.67
C ALA A 438 -36.37 7.41 -22.76
N ILE A 439 -35.08 7.72 -22.66
CA ILE A 439 -34.53 9.06 -22.89
C ILE A 439 -33.55 8.94 -24.04
N ASN A 440 -33.90 9.50 -25.21
CA ASN A 440 -33.09 9.44 -26.43
C ASN A 440 -32.53 8.03 -26.74
N GLY A 441 -33.40 7.03 -26.63
CA GLY A 441 -33.09 5.62 -26.91
C GLY A 441 -32.48 4.84 -25.75
N LEU A 442 -32.05 5.49 -24.66
CA LEU A 442 -31.60 4.78 -23.45
C LEU A 442 -32.79 4.38 -22.57
N PRO A 443 -32.92 3.09 -22.19
CA PRO A 443 -33.99 2.63 -21.32
C PRO A 443 -33.77 3.06 -19.87
N VAL A 444 -34.86 3.53 -19.26
CA VAL A 444 -34.97 3.95 -17.86
C VAL A 444 -36.14 3.18 -17.24
N TRP A 445 -35.94 2.61 -16.05
CA TRP A 445 -36.95 1.84 -15.34
C TRP A 445 -37.34 2.55 -14.06
N GLU A 446 -38.62 2.80 -13.89
CA GLU A 446 -39.17 3.56 -12.78
C GLU A 446 -40.14 2.71 -11.97
N ARG A 447 -39.92 2.63 -10.66
CA ARG A 447 -40.77 1.94 -9.69
C ARG A 447 -41.39 2.99 -8.76
N PRO A 448 -42.70 3.27 -8.90
CA PRO A 448 -43.38 4.20 -8.02
C PRO A 448 -43.47 3.69 -6.56
N PRO A 449 -43.46 4.59 -5.55
CA PRO A 449 -43.16 6.02 -5.69
C PRO A 449 -41.64 6.28 -5.62
N GLY A 450 -41.11 6.98 -6.63
CA GLY A 450 -39.84 7.72 -6.50
C GLY A 450 -38.53 6.93 -6.60
N PHE A 451 -38.50 5.71 -7.14
CA PHE A 451 -37.24 4.99 -7.39
C PHE A 451 -37.05 4.67 -8.87
N THR A 452 -35.95 5.13 -9.44
CA THR A 452 -35.62 5.00 -10.86
C THR A 452 -34.23 4.40 -11.02
N VAL A 453 -34.05 3.61 -12.07
CA VAL A 453 -32.78 2.97 -12.44
C VAL A 453 -32.54 3.12 -13.93
N ALA A 454 -31.32 3.48 -14.32
CA ALA A 454 -30.89 3.53 -15.71
C ALA A 454 -29.50 2.94 -15.90
N ARG A 455 -29.28 2.27 -17.02
CA ARG A 455 -27.94 1.81 -17.41
C ARG A 455 -27.20 2.95 -18.10
N VAL A 456 -26.22 3.53 -17.41
CA VAL A 456 -25.38 4.62 -17.94
C VAL A 456 -24.01 4.14 -18.43
N GLY A 457 -23.63 2.89 -18.16
CA GLY A 457 -22.39 2.31 -18.66
C GLY A 457 -22.47 0.79 -18.84
N PRO A 458 -21.41 0.15 -19.36
CA PRO A 458 -21.37 -1.30 -19.46
C PRO A 458 -21.49 -1.97 -18.08
N ALA A 459 -20.87 -1.39 -17.05
CA ALA A 459 -20.92 -1.88 -15.67
C ALA A 459 -21.50 -0.84 -14.69
N THR A 460 -22.17 0.21 -15.17
CA THR A 460 -22.58 1.35 -14.33
C THR A 460 -24.10 1.57 -14.38
N LEU A 461 -24.71 1.69 -13.21
CA LEU A 461 -26.11 2.05 -13.03
C LEU A 461 -26.23 3.42 -12.39
N ALA A 462 -27.14 4.25 -12.88
CA ALA A 462 -27.67 5.40 -12.17
C ALA A 462 -28.93 4.98 -11.42
N VAL A 463 -29.04 5.34 -10.15
CA VAL A 463 -30.17 5.00 -9.28
C VAL A 463 -30.57 6.20 -8.44
N GLY A 464 -31.84 6.28 -8.03
CA GLY A 464 -32.31 7.38 -7.18
C GLY A 464 -33.70 7.83 -7.57
N ALA A 465 -34.02 9.10 -7.30
CA ALA A 465 -35.29 9.68 -7.70
C ALA A 465 -35.34 9.94 -9.23
N PRO A 466 -36.55 10.04 -9.82
CA PRO A 466 -36.71 10.14 -11.28
C PRO A 466 -35.93 11.29 -11.92
N ASP A 467 -35.97 12.47 -11.33
CA ASP A 467 -35.35 13.67 -11.90
C ASP A 467 -33.81 13.59 -11.86
N GLU A 468 -33.25 13.03 -10.79
CA GLU A 468 -31.81 12.83 -10.61
C GLU A 468 -31.25 11.80 -11.59
N VAL A 469 -31.97 10.69 -11.80
CA VAL A 469 -31.56 9.65 -12.77
C VAL A 469 -31.68 10.17 -14.20
N ASP A 470 -32.73 10.90 -14.53
CA ASP A 470 -32.90 11.53 -15.84
C ASP A 470 -31.75 12.46 -16.18
N GLU A 471 -31.31 13.25 -15.20
CA GLU A 471 -30.18 14.14 -15.35
C GLU A 471 -28.87 13.39 -15.58
N LEU A 472 -28.59 12.33 -14.82
CA LEU A 472 -27.43 11.46 -15.04
C LEU A 472 -27.44 10.83 -16.45
N VAL A 473 -28.61 10.42 -16.93
CA VAL A 473 -28.77 9.89 -18.29
C VAL A 473 -28.48 10.96 -19.35
N ARG A 474 -28.97 12.19 -19.16
CA ARG A 474 -28.70 13.32 -20.07
C ARG A 474 -27.23 13.72 -20.09
N VAL A 475 -26.56 13.74 -18.94
CA VAL A 475 -25.11 13.95 -18.84
C VAL A 475 -24.37 12.86 -19.61
N ARG A 476 -24.74 11.59 -19.39
CA ARG A 476 -24.13 10.44 -20.07
C ARG A 476 -24.27 10.49 -21.60
N LEU A 477 -25.41 10.97 -22.09
CA LEU A 477 -25.69 11.15 -23.52
C LEU A 477 -25.00 12.38 -24.13
N GLY A 478 -24.32 13.20 -23.33
CA GLY A 478 -23.69 14.43 -23.77
C GLY A 478 -24.69 15.56 -24.04
N MET A 479 -25.94 15.44 -23.54
CA MET A 479 -26.98 16.46 -23.68
C MET A 479 -26.88 17.56 -22.61
N LYS A 480 -26.33 17.22 -21.45
CA LYS A 480 -26.00 18.16 -20.37
C LYS A 480 -24.48 18.12 -20.12
N PRO A 481 -23.89 19.23 -19.67
CA PRO A 481 -22.46 19.26 -19.37
C PRO A 481 -22.13 18.30 -18.22
N ASP A 482 -21.14 17.44 -18.47
CA ASP A 482 -20.49 16.64 -17.44
C ASP A 482 -19.63 17.53 -16.54
N LEU A 483 -19.44 17.09 -15.30
CA LEU A 483 -18.58 17.69 -14.32
C LEU A 483 -17.11 17.63 -14.79
N LYS A 484 -16.69 18.64 -15.54
CA LYS A 484 -15.30 18.82 -15.97
C LYS A 484 -14.49 19.41 -14.83
N ILE A 485 -13.97 18.57 -13.93
CA ILE A 485 -12.94 19.00 -12.98
C ILE A 485 -11.58 18.85 -13.65
N THR A 486 -11.03 19.96 -14.15
CA THR A 486 -9.70 19.98 -14.79
C THR A 486 -8.65 20.53 -13.83
N GLY A 487 -7.51 19.85 -13.68
CA GLY A 487 -6.33 20.37 -12.95
C GLY A 487 -5.57 19.31 -12.17
N GLN A 488 -4.27 19.57 -11.90
CA GLN A 488 -3.33 18.65 -11.23
C GLN A 488 -3.82 18.12 -9.87
N LEU A 489 -4.61 18.92 -9.16
CA LEU A 489 -5.14 18.58 -7.84
C LEU A 489 -6.28 17.54 -7.94
N PHE A 490 -7.07 17.57 -9.01
CA PHE A 490 -8.14 16.60 -9.23
C PHE A 490 -7.61 15.23 -9.66
N ASP A 491 -6.55 15.20 -10.49
CA ASP A 491 -5.86 13.95 -10.80
C ASP A 491 -5.36 13.27 -9.51
N ARG A 492 -4.97 14.06 -8.50
CA ARG A 492 -4.62 13.57 -7.16
C ARG A 492 -5.85 13.11 -6.37
N PHE A 493 -6.98 13.82 -6.44
CA PHE A 493 -8.25 13.36 -5.86
C PHE A 493 -8.79 12.08 -6.50
N GLN A 494 -8.56 11.88 -7.80
CA GLN A 494 -8.86 10.61 -8.46
C GLN A 494 -7.87 9.52 -8.06
N ALA A 495 -6.59 9.84 -7.87
CA ALA A 495 -5.60 8.87 -7.39
C ALA A 495 -5.92 8.35 -5.98
N LEU A 496 -6.51 9.18 -5.12
CA LEU A 496 -6.98 8.77 -3.78
C LEU A 496 -7.98 7.61 -3.80
N ASP A 497 -8.75 7.47 -4.88
CA ASP A 497 -9.84 6.50 -4.99
C ASP A 497 -9.35 5.04 -5.13
N ARG A 498 -8.15 4.83 -5.66
CA ARG A 498 -7.64 3.47 -5.93
C ARG A 498 -7.24 2.71 -4.66
N GLU A 499 -6.91 3.42 -3.60
CA GLU A 499 -6.31 2.86 -2.38
C GLU A 499 -7.13 3.11 -1.12
N SER A 500 -8.19 3.94 -1.18
CA SER A 500 -9.04 4.26 -0.03
C SER A 500 -10.33 3.43 -0.01
N ALA A 501 -10.85 3.20 1.20
CA ALA A 501 -12.17 2.59 1.40
C ALA A 501 -13.29 3.63 1.26
N LEU A 502 -13.00 4.86 1.67
CA LEU A 502 -13.91 6.00 1.60
C LEU A 502 -13.16 7.21 1.05
N ARG A 503 -13.80 7.90 0.10
CA ARG A 503 -13.34 9.16 -0.47
C ARG A 503 -14.45 10.19 -0.41
N LEU A 504 -14.17 11.36 0.14
CA LEU A 504 -15.05 12.52 0.16
C LEU A 504 -14.35 13.68 -0.57
N ILE A 505 -15.03 14.35 -1.48
CA ILE A 505 -14.57 15.56 -2.16
C ILE A 505 -15.65 16.62 -2.02
N SER A 506 -15.28 17.86 -1.72
CA SER A 506 -16.19 19.01 -1.72
C SER A 506 -15.55 20.20 -2.40
N ARG A 507 -16.26 20.72 -3.40
CA ARG A 507 -16.00 21.99 -4.12
C ARG A 507 -16.56 23.20 -3.42
N ASN A 508 -17.38 22.97 -2.41
CA ASN A 508 -17.93 24.01 -1.55
C ASN A 508 -17.87 23.50 -0.09
N PRO A 509 -16.68 23.46 0.53
CA PRO A 509 -16.49 22.86 1.85
C PRO A 509 -17.43 23.40 2.94
N PRO A 510 -17.76 24.71 3.01
CA PRO A 510 -18.72 25.22 4.01
C PRO A 510 -20.09 24.53 3.97
N ASP A 511 -20.57 24.14 2.79
CA ASP A 511 -21.87 23.47 2.61
C ASP A 511 -21.85 21.97 2.92
N LEU A 512 -20.69 21.39 3.28
CA LEU A 512 -20.62 19.97 3.72
C LEU A 512 -21.51 19.68 4.92
N SER A 513 -21.73 20.66 5.80
CA SER A 513 -22.63 20.57 6.95
C SER A 513 -24.11 20.39 6.58
N ARG A 514 -24.50 20.77 5.35
CA ARG A 514 -25.84 20.51 4.80
C ARG A 514 -25.97 19.10 4.27
N VAL A 515 -24.84 18.50 3.86
CA VAL A 515 -24.80 17.18 3.22
C VAL A 515 -24.59 16.06 4.22
N PHE A 516 -23.77 16.26 5.25
CA PHE A 516 -23.44 15.28 6.30
C PHE A 516 -23.58 15.92 7.68
N HIS A 517 -23.66 15.10 8.74
CA HIS A 517 -23.50 15.66 10.07
C HIS A 517 -22.10 16.30 10.21
N PRO A 518 -21.92 17.37 11.01
CA PRO A 518 -20.70 18.16 11.04
C PRO A 518 -19.44 17.31 11.31
N ILE A 519 -18.52 17.19 10.35
CA ILE A 519 -17.28 16.38 10.52
C ILE A 519 -16.08 17.27 10.88
N PHE A 520 -15.91 18.35 10.13
CA PHE A 520 -14.74 19.22 10.21
C PHE A 520 -15.06 20.49 11.02
N ALA A 521 -14.03 21.06 11.64
CA ALA A 521 -14.12 22.39 12.23
C ALA A 521 -14.51 23.43 11.17
N ARG A 522 -15.38 24.37 11.54
CA ARG A 522 -15.89 25.40 10.61
C ARG A 522 -14.77 26.26 10.03
N GLU A 523 -13.76 26.55 10.83
CA GLU A 523 -12.59 27.32 10.43
C GLU A 523 -11.80 26.63 9.30
N LEU A 524 -11.73 25.29 9.32
CA LEU A 524 -11.10 24.51 8.25
C LEU A 524 -11.92 24.59 6.95
N LEU A 525 -13.24 24.51 7.05
CA LEU A 525 -14.14 24.57 5.90
C LEU A 525 -14.11 25.96 5.25
N ASP A 526 -14.20 27.03 6.05
CA ASP A 526 -14.22 28.41 5.57
C ASP A 526 -12.87 28.84 4.94
N ALA A 527 -11.76 28.26 5.38
CA ALA A 527 -10.43 28.50 4.79
C ALA A 527 -10.20 27.77 3.45
N SER A 528 -11.04 26.80 3.11
CA SER A 528 -10.83 25.87 2.00
C SER A 528 -11.75 26.15 0.81
N GLN A 529 -11.18 26.30 -0.39
CA GLN A 529 -11.92 26.34 -1.65
C GLN A 529 -12.31 24.94 -2.13
N LEU A 530 -11.47 23.95 -1.83
CA LEU A 530 -11.71 22.56 -2.17
C LEU A 530 -11.10 21.68 -1.09
N LEU A 531 -11.88 20.71 -0.66
CA LEU A 531 -11.50 19.74 0.36
C LEU A 531 -11.66 18.36 -0.22
N GLY A 532 -10.73 17.46 0.03
CA GLY A 532 -11.08 16.06 -0.06
C GLY A 532 -10.28 15.17 0.87
N LEU A 533 -11.00 14.21 1.41
CA LEU A 533 -10.58 13.27 2.41
C LEU A 533 -10.60 11.87 1.81
N ALA A 534 -9.54 11.12 2.02
CA ALA A 534 -9.49 9.70 1.71
C ALA A 534 -9.10 8.93 2.96
N VAL A 535 -9.83 7.86 3.25
CA VAL A 535 -9.65 7.05 4.46
C VAL A 535 -9.44 5.60 4.09
N THR A 536 -8.36 5.01 4.62
CA THR A 536 -8.15 3.57 4.63
C THR A 536 -8.61 3.02 5.97
N LEU A 537 -9.49 2.01 5.96
CA LEU A 537 -10.05 1.40 7.17
C LEU A 537 -9.27 0.15 7.62
N GLN A 538 -8.05 -0.01 7.13
CA GLN A 538 -7.10 -1.02 7.62
C GLN A 538 -6.56 -0.59 8.99
N ASN A 539 -5.99 -1.50 9.78
CA ASN A 539 -5.36 -1.15 11.06
C ASN A 539 -3.84 -0.95 10.86
N PRO A 540 -3.26 0.24 11.14
CA PRO A 540 -3.90 1.46 11.66
C PRO A 540 -4.70 2.22 10.59
N VAL A 541 -5.80 2.87 11.00
CA VAL A 541 -6.68 3.64 10.12
C VAL A 541 -5.94 4.89 9.65
N ARG A 542 -5.72 5.06 8.34
CA ARG A 542 -4.99 6.21 7.80
C ARG A 542 -5.92 7.12 7.03
N ALA A 543 -5.67 8.42 7.15
CA ALA A 543 -6.34 9.42 6.37
C ALA A 543 -5.34 10.30 5.62
N LYS A 544 -5.77 10.70 4.43
CA LYS A 544 -5.13 11.72 3.61
C LYS A 544 -6.14 12.82 3.33
N LEU A 545 -5.82 14.03 3.76
CA LEU A 545 -6.65 15.22 3.56
C LEU A 545 -5.91 16.17 2.62
N LEU A 546 -6.51 16.43 1.47
CA LEU A 546 -6.02 17.37 0.47
C LEU A 546 -6.88 18.63 0.54
N LEU A 547 -6.22 19.78 0.60
CA LEU A 547 -6.86 21.09 0.72
C LEU A 547 -6.32 22.02 -0.35
N LYS A 548 -7.22 22.76 -1.00
CA LYS A 548 -6.89 23.97 -1.74
C LYS A 548 -7.43 25.15 -0.95
N LEU A 549 -6.55 26.01 -0.47
CA LEU A 549 -6.89 27.14 0.36
C LEU A 549 -7.14 28.39 -0.49
N ASN A 550 -7.78 29.40 0.12
CA ASN A 550 -8.24 30.61 -0.56
C ASN A 550 -7.12 31.42 -1.22
N SER A 551 -5.91 31.42 -0.64
CA SER A 551 -4.74 32.14 -1.14
C SER A 551 -3.42 31.46 -0.74
N SER A 552 -2.30 31.95 -1.27
CA SER A 552 -0.96 31.46 -0.91
C SER A 552 -0.57 31.79 0.53
N GLU A 553 -0.93 32.99 0.97
CA GLU A 553 -0.66 33.50 2.31
C GLU A 553 -1.47 32.72 3.35
N THR A 554 -2.77 32.53 3.11
CA THR A 554 -3.62 31.68 3.95
C THR A 554 -3.09 30.25 4.02
N ALA A 555 -2.53 29.71 2.94
CA ALA A 555 -1.89 28.40 2.97
C ALA A 555 -0.61 28.35 3.81
N ALA A 556 0.20 29.40 3.77
CA ALA A 556 1.41 29.48 4.57
C ALA A 556 1.09 29.61 6.06
N ASP A 557 0.11 30.45 6.41
CA ASP A 557 -0.35 30.69 7.78
C ASP A 557 -1.06 29.47 8.34
N PHE A 558 -1.96 28.88 7.56
CA PHE A 558 -2.67 27.67 7.95
C PHE A 558 -1.70 26.52 8.23
N ALA A 559 -0.70 26.29 7.38
CA ALA A 559 0.29 25.24 7.61
C ALA A 559 1.15 25.48 8.88
N ARG A 560 1.48 26.75 9.20
CA ARG A 560 2.16 27.10 10.46
C ARG A 560 1.26 26.84 11.67
N ASN A 561 0.04 27.38 11.64
CA ASN A 561 -0.94 27.20 12.71
C ASN A 561 -1.32 25.74 12.94
N LEU A 562 -1.36 24.93 11.89
CA LEU A 562 -1.62 23.49 11.98
C LEU A 562 -0.43 22.73 12.60
N HIS A 563 0.80 23.17 12.34
CA HIS A 563 1.99 22.61 12.97
C HIS A 563 2.02 22.94 14.47
N ASP A 564 1.72 24.19 14.82
CA ASP A 564 1.80 24.68 16.20
C ASP A 564 0.62 24.21 17.07
N ASN A 565 -0.59 24.11 16.50
CA ASN A 565 -1.80 23.75 17.23
C ASN A 565 -2.78 22.87 16.42
N PRO A 566 -2.41 21.61 16.11
CA PRO A 566 -3.19 20.74 15.23
C PRO A 566 -4.60 20.40 15.76
N GLN A 567 -4.78 20.32 17.08
CA GLN A 567 -6.04 20.01 17.74
C GLN A 567 -7.16 21.03 17.45
N ARG A 568 -6.81 22.29 17.19
CA ARG A 568 -7.80 23.33 16.85
C ARG A 568 -8.47 23.04 15.50
N TRP A 569 -7.71 22.48 14.56
CA TRP A 569 -8.11 22.33 13.17
C TRP A 569 -8.58 20.92 12.82
N LEU A 570 -8.01 19.90 13.47
CA LEU A 570 -8.30 18.50 13.23
C LEU A 570 -9.07 17.86 14.40
N ARG A 571 -10.06 18.58 14.92
CA ARG A 571 -11.08 18.08 15.84
C ARG A 571 -12.39 17.83 15.12
N PHE A 572 -13.18 16.89 15.62
CA PHE A 572 -14.57 16.76 15.19
C PHE A 572 -15.37 17.97 15.68
N SER A 573 -16.24 18.52 14.81
CA SER A 573 -17.19 19.55 15.26
C SER A 573 -18.08 18.96 16.36
N ASP A 574 -18.37 19.72 17.41
CA ASP A 574 -19.29 19.30 18.46
C ASP A 574 -18.92 17.97 19.15
N SER A 575 -17.62 17.65 19.22
CA SER A 575 -17.08 16.47 19.92
C SER A 575 -15.67 16.76 20.45
N GLU A 576 -15.30 16.10 21.55
CA GLU A 576 -13.94 16.15 22.12
C GLU A 576 -12.95 15.24 21.36
N LEU A 577 -13.43 14.40 20.45
CA LEU A 577 -12.58 13.50 19.68
C LEU A 577 -11.74 14.25 18.63
N LEU A 578 -10.49 13.83 18.50
CA LEU A 578 -9.57 14.30 17.46
C LEU A 578 -9.58 13.39 16.24
N LEU A 579 -9.39 13.97 15.06
CA LEU A 579 -9.25 13.23 13.80
C LEU A 579 -7.90 12.50 13.71
N TYR A 580 -6.93 12.79 14.58
CA TYR A 580 -5.58 12.24 14.52
C TYR A 580 -5.13 11.64 15.86
N SER A 581 -4.28 10.61 15.81
CA SER A 581 -3.60 10.03 16.98
C SER A 581 -2.17 10.52 17.16
N GLN A 582 -1.55 11.01 16.08
CA GLN A 582 -0.20 11.59 16.04
C GLN A 582 -0.23 12.87 15.19
N PRO A 583 0.63 13.86 15.48
CA PRO A 583 0.69 15.10 14.70
C PRO A 583 0.74 14.81 13.19
N PRO A 584 -0.10 15.49 12.37
CA PRO A 584 -0.19 15.20 10.95
C PRO A 584 1.12 15.56 10.22
N GLU A 585 1.51 14.74 9.25
CA GLU A 585 2.55 15.11 8.29
C GLU A 585 1.99 16.13 7.30
N ILE A 586 2.58 17.32 7.25
CA ILE A 586 2.12 18.44 6.41
C ILE A 586 3.05 18.58 5.20
N GLN A 587 2.51 18.45 3.99
CA GLN A 587 3.24 18.65 2.74
C GLN A 587 2.60 19.79 1.94
N ARG A 588 3.38 20.85 1.64
CA ARG A 588 2.93 21.91 0.73
C ARG A 588 3.09 21.46 -0.72
N GLN A 589 2.05 21.61 -1.52
CA GLN A 589 2.01 21.16 -2.91
C GLN A 589 1.69 22.32 -3.84
N GLY A 590 2.69 23.13 -4.12
CA GLY A 590 2.53 24.39 -4.85
C GLY A 590 2.11 25.53 -3.92
N ILE A 591 1.52 26.57 -4.51
CA ILE A 591 1.37 27.88 -3.85
C ILE A 591 0.23 27.91 -2.82
N SER A 592 -0.90 27.24 -3.07
CA SER A 592 -2.09 27.27 -2.19
C SER A 592 -2.65 25.91 -1.81
N ASN A 593 -1.93 24.81 -2.10
CA ASN A 593 -2.42 23.46 -1.80
C ASN A 593 -1.62 22.81 -0.67
N LEU A 594 -2.32 22.10 0.21
CA LEU A 594 -1.76 21.32 1.30
C LEU A 594 -2.22 19.88 1.24
N GLU A 595 -1.29 18.97 1.54
CA GLU A 595 -1.57 17.56 1.78
C GLU A 595 -1.22 17.21 3.22
N LEU A 596 -2.18 16.62 3.92
CA LEU A 596 -2.05 16.16 5.29
C LEU A 596 -2.16 14.64 5.31
N ARG A 597 -1.24 13.97 6.03
CA ARG A 597 -1.30 12.53 6.27
C ARG A 597 -1.28 12.26 7.75
N PHE A 598 -2.25 11.50 8.24
CA PHE A 598 -2.36 11.18 9.67
C PHE A 598 -3.07 9.86 9.90
N THR A 599 -2.90 9.32 11.10
CA THR A 599 -3.59 8.11 11.57
C THR A 599 -4.81 8.53 12.40
N ILE A 600 -5.98 7.96 12.12
CA ILE A 600 -7.22 8.22 12.85
C ILE A 600 -7.36 7.20 13.99
N PRO A 601 -7.65 7.60 15.23
CA PRO A 601 -8.05 6.67 16.29
C PRO A 601 -9.30 5.87 15.91
N GLU A 602 -9.43 4.61 16.37
CA GLU A 602 -10.55 3.75 15.96
C GLU A 602 -11.93 4.35 16.31
N ASN A 603 -12.09 4.94 17.50
CA ASN A 603 -13.34 5.60 17.92
C ASN A 603 -13.68 6.80 17.03
N SER A 604 -12.67 7.61 16.70
CA SER A 604 -12.78 8.73 15.77
C SER A 604 -13.16 8.29 14.36
N ALA A 605 -12.61 7.17 13.88
CA ALA A 605 -12.95 6.60 12.58
C ALA A 605 -14.39 6.08 12.53
N ARG A 606 -14.90 5.50 13.63
CA ARG A 606 -16.31 5.09 13.73
C ARG A 606 -17.23 6.31 13.68
N LEU A 607 -16.97 7.33 14.51
CA LEU A 607 -17.78 8.57 14.51
C LEU A 607 -17.77 9.26 13.13
N LEU A 608 -16.63 9.29 12.44
CA LEU A 608 -16.55 9.80 11.07
C LEU A 608 -17.55 9.09 10.14
N ILE A 609 -17.55 7.77 10.17
CA ILE A 609 -18.42 6.96 9.32
C ILE A 609 -19.89 7.16 9.71
N GLU A 610 -20.22 7.23 11.01
CA GLU A 610 -21.58 7.50 11.47
C GLU A 610 -22.08 8.87 11.05
N ARG A 611 -21.23 9.91 11.10
CA ARG A 611 -21.57 11.27 10.65
C ARG A 611 -21.80 11.37 9.15
N ILE A 612 -20.99 10.66 8.37
CA ILE A 612 -21.20 10.53 6.92
C ILE A 612 -22.50 9.75 6.64
N ALA A 613 -22.80 8.73 7.43
CA ALA A 613 -24.03 7.95 7.33
C ALA A 613 -25.27 8.65 7.92
N LYS A 614 -25.09 9.75 8.66
CA LYS A 614 -26.12 10.47 9.44
C LYS A 614 -26.80 9.60 10.52
N THR A 615 -26.03 8.77 11.21
CA THR A 615 -26.56 7.81 12.20
C THR A 615 -26.11 8.06 13.64
N ASP A 616 -25.24 9.04 13.90
CA ASP A 616 -24.69 9.36 15.22
C ASP A 616 -25.63 10.13 16.15
N ALA A 617 -26.80 10.57 15.69
CA ALA A 617 -27.77 11.28 16.52
C ALA A 617 -28.82 10.34 17.16
N PRO A 618 -29.06 10.43 18.49
CA PRO A 618 -30.30 9.93 19.07
C PRO A 618 -31.47 10.81 18.62
N ALA A 619 -32.67 10.22 18.53
CA ALA A 619 -33.91 10.90 18.13
C ALA A 619 -34.06 12.24 18.87
N VAL A 620 -34.17 13.33 18.10
CA VAL A 620 -34.58 14.62 18.64
C VAL A 620 -35.97 14.43 19.25
N ALA A 621 -36.03 14.41 20.57
CA ALA A 621 -37.28 14.63 21.30
C ALA A 621 -37.74 16.05 20.96
N THR A 622 -38.74 16.14 20.09
CA THR A 622 -39.62 17.30 20.05
C THR A 622 -40.32 17.35 21.41
N ALA A 623 -39.92 18.31 22.24
CA ALA A 623 -40.72 18.76 23.37
C ALA A 623 -41.58 19.97 22.89
N PRO A 624 -42.81 20.12 23.41
CA PRO A 624 -43.96 20.70 22.74
C PRO A 624 -43.83 22.17 22.31
#